data_AF-A0A373BGB9-F1
#
_entry.id   AF-A0A373BGB9-F1
#
_cell.length_a   1.000
_cell.length_b   1.000
_cell.length_c   1.000
_cell.angle_alpha   90.00
_cell.angle_beta   90.00
_cell.angle_gamma   90.00
#
_symmetry.space_group_name_H-M   'P 1'
#
loop_
_entity.id
_entity.type
_entity.pdbx_description
1 polymer ?
#
loop_
_entity_poly.entity_id
_entity_poly.type
_entity_poly.pdbx_seq_one_letter_code
_entity_poly.pdbx_strand_id
1 'polypeptide(L)'
;MIKMAKSRQAVVNLVKSWEGKKESNGSHKSIIDLYNDFFEKICAGKFPRGIRMRYDWAWCACTWSALAAALRYESIMPMEISCYYLIEAAKKMGCWQENDAYVPSPGDAILYDWQDNGFGDNSGNPDHVGTVIEVHKESGYMVIEEGNYSNAVKKRTLSINGKFIRGFITPKYDDNTVAAPGLSKGKDIKTIAHEVIVGLWGSGENRKKLLTEYGYSYSEVQNMVNQILNGSAVTPSNTKQDQNQSVSKKVVATCSAKQFNKTCAGEYKTTAVLYCRNDAGTNKKAICKIPAGTKVKCYGYYTMANGVKWLYIQFVLDGVQYTGFSSSAYLAK
;
A
#
# COMPACT_ATOMS: atom_id res chain seq x y z
N MET A 1 35.84 -18.33 -5.90
CA MET A 1 34.95 -17.16 -6.02
C MET A 1 34.17 -17.03 -4.72
N ILE A 2 34.21 -15.87 -4.07
CA ILE A 2 33.34 -15.61 -2.91
C ILE A 2 31.93 -15.46 -3.47
N LYS A 3 31.02 -16.39 -3.15
CA LYS A 3 29.60 -16.25 -3.48
C LYS A 3 29.09 -15.04 -2.69
N MET A 4 28.84 -13.92 -3.37
CA MET A 4 28.23 -12.77 -2.71
C MET A 4 26.83 -13.19 -2.22
N ALA A 5 26.54 -12.89 -0.95
CA ALA A 5 25.27 -13.23 -0.33
C ALA A 5 24.13 -12.48 -1.04
N LYS A 6 23.05 -13.19 -1.36
CA LYS A 6 21.85 -12.56 -1.92
C LYS A 6 21.04 -11.90 -0.80
N SER A 7 21.13 -10.57 -0.68
CA SER A 7 20.49 -9.82 0.40
C SER A 7 19.20 -9.10 -0.03
N ARG A 8 18.27 -8.95 0.93
CA ARG A 8 17.07 -8.10 0.79
C ARG A 8 17.44 -6.63 0.58
N GLN A 9 18.46 -6.15 1.31
CA GLN A 9 18.90 -4.75 1.22
C GLN A 9 19.33 -4.36 -0.20
N ALA A 10 19.99 -5.26 -0.95
CA ALA A 10 20.39 -4.99 -2.32
C ALA A 10 19.18 -4.78 -3.25
N VAL A 11 18.12 -5.58 -3.09
CA VAL A 11 16.86 -5.44 -3.85
C VAL A 11 16.21 -4.10 -3.54
N VAL A 12 16.08 -3.76 -2.25
CA VAL A 12 15.47 -2.50 -1.81
C VAL A 12 16.27 -1.29 -2.30
N ASN A 13 17.60 -1.31 -2.20
CA ASN A 13 18.45 -0.23 -2.68
C ASN A 13 18.33 -0.04 -4.19
N LEU A 14 18.37 -1.14 -4.95
CA LEU A 14 18.32 -1.09 -6.40
C LEU A 14 16.98 -0.54 -6.90
N VAL A 15 15.85 -1.04 -6.39
CA VAL A 15 14.54 -0.56 -6.85
C VAL A 15 14.32 0.91 -6.49
N LYS A 16 14.77 1.35 -5.30
CA LYS A 16 14.72 2.77 -4.89
C LYS A 16 15.57 3.66 -5.79
N SER A 17 16.69 3.15 -6.31
CA SER A 17 17.53 3.92 -7.26
C SER A 17 16.83 4.22 -8.59
N TRP A 18 15.72 3.53 -8.88
CA TRP A 18 14.94 3.71 -10.10
C TRP A 18 13.78 4.69 -9.95
N GLU A 19 13.51 5.19 -8.74
CA GLU A 19 12.46 6.16 -8.45
C GLU A 19 12.52 7.34 -9.44
N GLY A 20 11.37 7.68 -10.04
CA GLY A 20 11.26 8.77 -11.00
C GLY A 20 11.57 8.41 -12.46
N LYS A 21 12.11 7.21 -12.75
CA LYS A 21 12.18 6.70 -14.14
C LYS A 21 10.76 6.58 -14.73
N LYS A 22 10.57 6.98 -15.99
CA LYS A 22 9.23 7.15 -16.59
C LYS A 22 9.22 7.05 -18.11
N GLU A 23 8.02 6.88 -18.67
CA GLU A 23 7.79 6.80 -20.11
C GLU A 23 7.99 8.14 -20.82
N SER A 24 7.47 9.23 -20.24
CA SER A 24 7.50 10.57 -20.84
C SER A 24 8.88 11.10 -21.22
N ASN A 25 9.94 10.61 -20.60
CA ASN A 25 11.33 10.97 -20.94
C ASN A 25 12.18 9.76 -21.37
N GLY A 26 11.55 8.61 -21.64
CA GLY A 26 12.21 7.38 -22.08
C GLY A 26 13.08 6.68 -21.03
N SER A 27 13.23 7.22 -19.82
CA SER A 27 14.15 6.66 -18.81
C SER A 27 13.76 5.29 -18.25
N HIS A 28 12.51 4.86 -18.41
CA HIS A 28 12.07 3.48 -18.11
C HIS A 28 12.76 2.43 -19.00
N LYS A 29 13.18 2.80 -20.23
CA LYS A 29 13.80 1.88 -21.19
C LYS A 29 15.04 1.21 -20.61
N SER A 30 15.81 1.92 -19.78
CA SER A 30 16.99 1.35 -19.13
C SER A 30 16.66 0.17 -18.21
N ILE A 31 15.45 0.13 -17.60
CA ILE A 31 15.01 -1.01 -16.77
C ILE A 31 14.69 -2.20 -17.67
N ILE A 32 14.00 -1.95 -18.79
CA ILE A 32 13.67 -2.97 -19.79
C ILE A 32 14.95 -3.52 -20.44
N ASP A 33 15.95 -2.67 -20.66
CA ASP A 33 17.26 -3.06 -21.20
C ASP A 33 18.01 -3.96 -20.24
N LEU A 34 18.00 -3.70 -18.92
CA LEU A 34 18.62 -4.60 -17.93
C LEU A 34 18.05 -6.02 -18.01
N TYR A 35 16.74 -6.15 -18.18
CA TYR A 35 16.07 -7.44 -18.37
C TYR A 35 16.47 -8.08 -19.71
N ASN A 36 16.37 -7.34 -20.80
CA ASN A 36 16.65 -7.87 -22.14
C ASN A 36 18.12 -8.29 -22.29
N ASP A 37 19.06 -7.44 -21.87
CA ASP A 37 20.50 -7.70 -21.93
C ASP A 37 20.88 -8.95 -21.14
N PHE A 38 20.26 -9.18 -19.98
CA PHE A 38 20.50 -10.39 -19.22
C PHE A 38 20.11 -11.63 -20.02
N PHE A 39 18.91 -11.67 -20.61
CA PHE A 39 18.50 -12.84 -21.37
C PHE A 39 19.29 -13.04 -22.66
N GLU A 40 19.64 -11.96 -23.37
CA GLU A 40 20.46 -12.02 -24.57
C GLU A 40 21.88 -12.51 -24.26
N LYS A 41 22.53 -11.88 -23.28
CA LYS A 41 23.97 -12.05 -23.03
C LYS A 41 24.29 -13.18 -22.06
N ILE A 42 23.43 -13.41 -21.06
CA ILE A 42 23.66 -14.40 -19.99
C ILE A 42 22.88 -15.68 -20.24
N CYS A 43 21.66 -15.59 -20.76
CA CYS A 43 20.80 -16.76 -21.00
C CYS A 43 20.80 -17.25 -22.45
N ALA A 44 21.75 -16.80 -23.29
CA ALA A 44 21.88 -17.18 -24.69
C ALA A 44 20.56 -17.00 -25.48
N GLY A 45 19.86 -15.89 -25.23
CA GLY A 45 18.59 -15.55 -25.89
C GLY A 45 17.38 -16.37 -25.42
N LYS A 46 17.48 -17.15 -24.32
CA LYS A 46 16.36 -17.94 -23.78
C LYS A 46 15.44 -17.08 -22.91
N PHE A 47 14.63 -16.26 -23.54
CA PHE A 47 13.64 -15.41 -22.85
C PHE A 47 12.48 -16.23 -22.25
N PRO A 48 11.93 -15.81 -21.11
CA PRO A 48 10.56 -16.12 -20.72
C PRO A 48 9.63 -15.84 -21.89
N ARG A 49 8.72 -16.77 -22.17
CA ARG A 49 7.80 -16.73 -23.32
C ARG A 49 8.46 -16.69 -24.71
N GLY A 50 9.79 -16.84 -24.82
CA GLY A 50 10.51 -16.78 -26.09
C GLY A 50 10.48 -15.41 -26.77
N ILE A 51 10.21 -14.34 -26.03
CA ILE A 51 10.04 -12.99 -26.59
C ILE A 51 10.81 -11.94 -25.79
N ARG A 52 11.45 -11.03 -26.52
CA ARG A 52 12.11 -9.85 -25.97
C ARG A 52 11.07 -8.85 -25.48
N MET A 53 11.32 -8.22 -24.33
CA MET A 53 10.43 -7.19 -23.79
C MET A 53 10.45 -5.94 -24.67
N ARG A 54 9.26 -5.44 -25.04
CA ARG A 54 9.07 -4.20 -25.80
C ARG A 54 8.94 -2.99 -24.88
N TYR A 55 9.35 -1.81 -25.37
CA TYR A 55 9.29 -0.58 -24.59
C TYR A 55 7.89 0.00 -24.39
N ASP A 56 6.94 -0.34 -25.26
CA ASP A 56 5.56 0.16 -25.20
C ASP A 56 4.60 -0.81 -24.51
N TRP A 57 5.13 -1.88 -23.90
CA TRP A 57 4.36 -2.81 -23.09
C TRP A 57 4.33 -2.40 -21.62
N ALA A 58 3.30 -2.84 -20.91
CA ALA A 58 3.24 -2.68 -19.47
C ALA A 58 4.45 -3.36 -18.80
N TRP A 59 5.22 -2.61 -18.03
CA TRP A 59 6.57 -3.02 -17.59
C TRP A 59 6.70 -3.25 -16.08
N CYS A 60 5.60 -3.47 -15.36
CA CYS A 60 5.63 -3.76 -13.92
C CYS A 60 6.32 -5.09 -13.60
N ALA A 61 5.90 -6.20 -14.23
CA ALA A 61 6.55 -7.50 -14.09
C ALA A 61 8.00 -7.49 -14.61
N CYS A 62 8.25 -6.76 -15.70
CA CYS A 62 9.61 -6.54 -16.19
C CYS A 62 10.47 -5.80 -15.17
N THR A 63 9.93 -4.87 -14.38
CA THR A 63 10.68 -4.16 -13.33
C THR A 63 11.16 -5.13 -12.25
N TRP A 64 10.26 -6.00 -11.76
CA TRP A 64 10.64 -7.05 -10.81
C TRP A 64 11.72 -7.98 -11.40
N SER A 65 11.53 -8.44 -12.63
CA SER A 65 12.49 -9.31 -13.31
C SER A 65 13.82 -8.63 -13.59
N ALA A 66 13.83 -7.32 -13.86
CA ALA A 66 15.05 -6.54 -14.04
C ALA A 66 15.87 -6.46 -12.74
N LEU A 67 15.23 -6.46 -11.56
CA LEU A 67 15.94 -6.54 -10.27
C LEU A 67 16.71 -7.85 -10.17
N ALA A 68 16.04 -8.96 -10.51
CA ALA A 68 16.64 -10.29 -10.50
C ALA A 68 17.82 -10.37 -11.50
N ALA A 69 17.65 -9.85 -12.71
CA ALA A 69 18.68 -9.78 -13.74
C ALA A 69 19.90 -8.99 -13.28
N ALA A 70 19.69 -7.75 -12.81
CA ALA A 70 20.76 -6.84 -12.42
C ALA A 70 21.56 -7.34 -11.21
N LEU A 71 20.90 -7.99 -10.25
CA LEU A 71 21.53 -8.51 -9.04
C LEU A 71 22.07 -9.94 -9.19
N ARG A 72 21.79 -10.62 -10.32
CA ARG A 72 22.08 -12.05 -10.52
C ARG A 72 21.37 -12.95 -9.51
N TYR A 73 20.10 -12.65 -9.27
CA TYR A 73 19.22 -13.34 -8.32
C TYR A 73 18.28 -14.35 -8.99
N GLU A 74 18.55 -14.74 -10.25
CA GLU A 74 17.74 -15.69 -11.04
C GLU A 74 17.48 -17.03 -10.33
N SER A 75 18.32 -17.41 -9.36
CA SER A 75 18.14 -18.65 -8.59
C SER A 75 17.13 -18.54 -7.44
N ILE A 76 16.70 -17.33 -7.05
CA ILE A 76 15.79 -17.10 -5.91
C ILE A 76 14.61 -16.19 -6.23
N MET A 77 14.72 -15.36 -7.27
CA MET A 77 13.65 -14.48 -7.75
C MET A 77 13.11 -15.01 -9.09
N PRO A 78 11.79 -15.24 -9.21
CA PRO A 78 11.19 -15.61 -10.49
C PRO A 78 11.29 -14.43 -11.48
N MET A 79 11.48 -14.77 -12.76
CA MET A 79 11.63 -13.79 -13.84
C MET A 79 10.59 -14.05 -14.93
N GLU A 80 9.68 -13.10 -15.12
CA GLU A 80 8.61 -13.10 -16.12
C GLU A 80 8.24 -11.66 -16.51
N ILE A 81 7.55 -11.51 -17.64
CA ILE A 81 7.01 -10.20 -18.10
C ILE A 81 5.49 -10.11 -17.98
N SER A 82 4.85 -11.15 -17.45
CA SER A 82 3.42 -11.20 -17.12
C SER A 82 3.25 -11.45 -15.62
N CYS A 83 2.39 -10.69 -14.96
CA CYS A 83 2.09 -10.89 -13.53
C CYS A 83 1.53 -12.29 -13.25
N TYR A 84 0.68 -12.82 -14.12
CA TYR A 84 0.13 -14.17 -13.98
C TYR A 84 1.23 -15.23 -14.01
N TYR A 85 2.08 -15.19 -15.04
CA TYR A 85 3.16 -16.17 -15.16
C TYR A 85 4.26 -15.96 -14.11
N LEU A 86 4.41 -14.74 -13.58
CA LEU A 86 5.30 -14.48 -12.46
C LEU A 86 4.86 -15.21 -11.18
N ILE A 87 3.55 -15.29 -10.90
CA ILE A 87 3.00 -16.13 -9.82
C ILE A 87 3.30 -17.61 -10.09
N GLU A 88 3.06 -18.09 -11.31
CA GLU A 88 3.32 -19.50 -11.67
C GLU A 88 4.81 -19.86 -11.53
N ALA A 89 5.71 -18.95 -11.91
CA ALA A 89 7.14 -19.11 -11.68
C ALA A 89 7.49 -19.10 -10.18
N ALA A 90 6.90 -18.21 -9.39
CA ALA A 90 7.09 -18.17 -7.93
C ALA A 90 6.64 -19.47 -7.25
N LYS A 91 5.50 -20.04 -7.66
CA LYS A 91 5.00 -21.33 -7.17
C LYS A 91 5.98 -22.46 -7.48
N LYS A 92 6.49 -22.53 -8.72
CA LYS A 92 7.51 -23.53 -9.12
C LYS A 92 8.80 -23.41 -8.31
N MET A 93 9.19 -22.19 -7.95
CA MET A 93 10.37 -21.93 -7.10
C MET A 93 10.10 -22.16 -5.60
N GLY A 94 8.84 -22.40 -5.21
CA GLY A 94 8.44 -22.54 -3.81
C GLY A 94 8.66 -21.26 -2.99
N CYS A 95 8.41 -20.10 -3.61
CA CYS A 95 8.50 -18.77 -2.99
C CYS A 95 7.22 -17.95 -3.16
N TRP A 96 6.08 -18.61 -3.40
CA TRP A 96 4.78 -17.98 -3.49
C TRP A 96 4.05 -18.00 -2.15
N GLN A 97 3.44 -16.87 -1.77
CA GLN A 97 2.60 -16.72 -0.58
C GLN A 97 1.19 -16.28 -1.01
N GLU A 98 0.23 -17.21 -0.95
CA GLU A 98 -1.17 -16.98 -1.37
C GLU A 98 -1.95 -16.13 -0.36
N ASN A 99 -1.63 -16.22 0.93
CA ASN A 99 -2.34 -15.51 1.98
C ASN A 99 -2.11 -14.00 1.86
N ASP A 100 -3.15 -13.26 1.47
CA ASP A 100 -3.13 -11.81 1.27
C ASP A 100 -3.05 -11.01 2.59
N ALA A 101 -3.34 -11.66 3.72
CA ALA A 101 -3.13 -11.15 5.06
C ALA A 101 -1.71 -11.33 5.60
N TYR A 102 -0.82 -11.98 4.84
CA TYR A 102 0.61 -12.06 5.17
C TYR A 102 1.20 -10.65 5.34
N VAL A 103 2.01 -10.48 6.40
CA VAL A 103 2.78 -9.24 6.60
C VAL A 103 4.14 -9.41 5.93
N PRO A 104 4.41 -8.73 4.80
CA PRO A 104 5.64 -8.93 4.04
C PRO A 104 6.87 -8.41 4.78
N SER A 105 8.03 -8.74 4.23
CA SER A 105 9.31 -8.12 4.56
C SER A 105 9.83 -7.31 3.36
N PRO A 106 10.60 -6.22 3.58
CA PRO A 106 11.22 -5.51 2.47
C PRO A 106 12.05 -6.43 1.58
N GLY A 107 11.97 -6.26 0.26
CA GLY A 107 12.52 -7.18 -0.75
C GLY A 107 11.56 -8.28 -1.21
N ASP A 108 10.39 -8.44 -0.59
CA ASP A 108 9.32 -9.26 -1.17
C ASP A 108 8.64 -8.53 -2.34
N ALA A 109 8.04 -9.28 -3.27
CA ALA A 109 7.10 -8.72 -4.23
C ALA A 109 5.69 -8.74 -3.64
N ILE A 110 4.88 -7.75 -3.99
CA ILE A 110 3.44 -7.74 -3.78
C ILE A 110 2.75 -7.79 -5.15
N LEU A 111 1.83 -8.73 -5.32
CA LEU A 111 0.98 -8.84 -6.50
C LEU A 111 -0.38 -8.23 -6.17
N TYR A 112 -0.97 -7.57 -7.15
CA TYR A 112 -2.27 -6.93 -7.02
C TYR A 112 -3.30 -7.56 -7.94
N ASP A 113 -4.55 -7.61 -7.49
CA ASP A 113 -5.72 -7.90 -8.30
C ASP A 113 -6.81 -6.89 -7.94
N TRP A 114 -7.11 -5.99 -8.87
CA TRP A 114 -8.06 -4.90 -8.70
C TRP A 114 -9.52 -5.35 -8.76
N GLN A 115 -9.77 -6.61 -9.15
CA GLN A 115 -11.08 -7.23 -9.18
C GLN A 115 -11.39 -8.05 -7.92
N ASP A 116 -10.51 -8.02 -6.92
CA ASP A 116 -10.74 -8.62 -5.60
C ASP A 116 -12.16 -8.30 -5.09
N ASN A 117 -12.88 -9.34 -4.67
CA ASN A 117 -14.23 -9.21 -4.12
C ASN A 117 -14.23 -8.99 -2.60
N GLY A 118 -13.11 -9.29 -1.92
CA GLY A 118 -12.89 -9.15 -0.48
C GLY A 118 -13.33 -10.36 0.35
N PHE A 119 -13.52 -11.52 -0.27
CA PHE A 119 -13.93 -12.76 0.39
C PHE A 119 -12.82 -13.82 0.34
N GLY A 120 -12.30 -14.17 1.53
CA GLY A 120 -11.22 -15.16 1.65
C GLY A 120 -9.91 -14.66 1.06
N ASP A 121 -8.96 -15.58 0.90
CA ASP A 121 -7.71 -15.28 0.19
C ASP A 121 -8.03 -14.98 -1.27
N ASN A 122 -7.48 -13.87 -1.76
CA ASN A 122 -7.61 -13.51 -3.15
C ASN A 122 -6.85 -14.49 -4.07
N SER A 123 -7.58 -15.13 -4.98
CA SER A 123 -7.07 -16.10 -5.95
C SER A 123 -7.23 -15.67 -7.41
N GLY A 124 -7.67 -14.43 -7.65
CA GLY A 124 -7.92 -13.92 -9.00
C GLY A 124 -6.65 -13.67 -9.83
N ASN A 125 -6.86 -13.14 -11.04
CA ASN A 125 -5.78 -12.87 -11.97
C ASN A 125 -5.04 -11.58 -11.55
N PRO A 126 -3.71 -11.59 -11.47
CA PRO A 126 -2.99 -10.39 -11.04
C PRO A 126 -2.89 -9.36 -12.16
N ASP A 127 -3.12 -8.10 -11.81
CA ASP A 127 -3.02 -6.93 -12.69
C ASP A 127 -1.65 -6.25 -12.62
N HIS A 128 -0.99 -6.30 -11.46
CA HIS A 128 0.20 -5.49 -11.21
C HIS A 128 1.14 -6.14 -10.19
N VAL A 129 2.40 -5.69 -10.16
CA VAL A 129 3.40 -6.10 -9.17
C VAL A 129 4.27 -4.91 -8.75
N GLY A 130 4.65 -4.89 -7.48
CA GLY A 130 5.63 -3.96 -6.94
C GLY A 130 6.57 -4.63 -5.95
N THR A 131 7.62 -3.92 -5.55
CA THR A 131 8.59 -4.38 -4.54
C THR A 131 8.31 -3.70 -3.21
N VAL A 132 8.09 -4.49 -2.15
CA VAL A 132 7.96 -3.95 -0.80
C VAL A 132 9.33 -3.39 -0.37
N ILE A 133 9.38 -2.10 -0.02
CA ILE A 133 10.62 -1.43 0.40
C ILE A 133 10.62 -1.07 1.88
N GLU A 134 9.46 -0.95 2.51
CA GLU A 134 9.32 -0.64 3.94
C GLU A 134 8.06 -1.30 4.52
N VAL A 135 8.11 -1.70 5.80
CA VAL A 135 6.96 -2.23 6.54
C VAL A 135 6.93 -1.63 7.92
N HIS A 136 5.88 -0.87 8.20
CA HIS A 136 5.63 -0.13 9.44
C HIS A 136 4.45 -0.76 10.18
N LYS A 137 4.70 -1.89 10.87
CA LYS A 137 3.66 -2.73 11.48
C LYS A 137 2.77 -1.97 12.47
N GLU A 138 3.38 -1.16 13.33
CA GLU A 138 2.67 -0.39 14.36
C GLU A 138 1.71 0.64 13.79
N SER A 139 2.09 1.30 12.69
CA SER A 139 1.20 2.23 11.98
C SER A 139 0.28 1.53 10.98
N GLY A 140 0.46 0.22 10.78
CA GLY A 140 -0.32 -0.63 9.89
C GLY A 140 -0.10 -0.32 8.40
N TYR A 141 1.11 0.08 8.02
CA TYR A 141 1.45 0.48 6.65
C TYR A 141 2.62 -0.31 6.07
N MET A 142 2.63 -0.44 4.76
CA MET A 142 3.79 -0.82 3.96
C MET A 142 3.99 0.17 2.81
N VAL A 143 5.23 0.30 2.36
CA VAL A 143 5.61 1.16 1.23
C VAL A 143 6.20 0.30 0.13
N ILE A 144 5.69 0.49 -1.09
CA ILE A 144 6.00 -0.32 -2.25
C ILE A 144 6.57 0.60 -3.32
N GLU A 145 7.69 0.21 -3.94
CA GLU A 145 8.20 0.85 -5.15
C GLU A 145 7.69 0.05 -6.36
N GLU A 146 6.90 0.70 -7.22
CA GLU A 146 6.22 0.07 -8.36
C GLU A 146 6.75 0.63 -9.67
N GLY A 147 7.22 -0.23 -10.57
CA GLY A 147 7.44 0.12 -11.96
C GLY A 147 6.13 0.16 -12.74
N ASN A 148 6.04 1.05 -13.72
CA ASN A 148 4.82 1.32 -14.48
C ASN A 148 3.60 1.77 -13.63
N TYR A 149 3.82 2.33 -12.45
CA TYR A 149 2.76 2.97 -11.69
C TYR A 149 2.46 4.36 -12.28
N SER A 150 1.36 4.43 -13.05
CA SER A 150 1.04 5.61 -13.86
C SER A 150 2.23 6.00 -14.74
N ASN A 151 2.74 5.02 -15.49
CA ASN A 151 3.80 5.14 -16.49
C ASN A 151 5.16 5.61 -15.92
N ALA A 152 5.42 5.31 -14.65
CA ALA A 152 6.64 5.70 -13.94
C ALA A 152 7.00 4.70 -12.81
N VAL A 153 8.23 4.78 -12.30
CA VAL A 153 8.62 4.18 -11.03
C VAL A 153 8.24 5.14 -9.91
N LYS A 154 7.33 4.71 -9.04
CA LYS A 154 6.81 5.52 -7.93
C LYS A 154 6.53 4.69 -6.69
N LYS A 155 6.54 5.37 -5.55
CA LYS A 155 6.08 4.82 -4.28
C LYS A 155 4.56 4.78 -4.17
N ARG A 156 4.06 3.71 -3.57
CA ARG A 156 2.70 3.58 -3.04
C ARG A 156 2.78 3.26 -1.54
N THR A 157 1.96 3.94 -0.75
CA THR A 157 1.75 3.63 0.67
C THR A 157 0.42 2.91 0.82
N LEU A 158 0.44 1.70 1.38
CA LEU A 158 -0.72 0.80 1.51
C LEU A 158 -0.93 0.35 2.95
N SER A 159 -2.19 0.26 3.37
CA SER A 159 -2.51 -0.46 4.60
C SER A 159 -2.10 -1.93 4.47
N ILE A 160 -1.53 -2.49 5.53
CA ILE A 160 -1.26 -3.93 5.62
C ILE A 160 -2.60 -4.67 5.65
N ASN A 161 -2.71 -5.78 4.90
CA ASN A 161 -3.93 -6.58 4.80
C ASN A 161 -5.15 -5.77 4.32
N GLY A 162 -4.92 -4.86 3.37
CA GLY A 162 -6.00 -4.19 2.64
C GLY A 162 -6.41 -5.02 1.43
N LYS A 163 -7.65 -4.84 0.99
CA LYS A 163 -8.20 -5.37 -0.27
C LYS A 163 -7.28 -5.08 -1.47
N PHE A 164 -7.40 -5.92 -2.49
CA PHE A 164 -6.68 -5.91 -3.77
C PHE A 164 -5.26 -6.46 -3.73
N ILE A 165 -4.84 -7.01 -2.60
CA ILE A 165 -3.61 -7.79 -2.52
C ILE A 165 -3.93 -9.18 -3.06
N ARG A 166 -3.20 -9.65 -4.07
CA ARG A 166 -3.31 -11.01 -4.60
C ARG A 166 -2.38 -11.98 -3.85
N GLY A 167 -1.31 -11.47 -3.27
CA GLY A 167 -0.35 -12.26 -2.52
C GLY A 167 1.07 -11.77 -2.77
N PHE A 168 2.04 -12.58 -2.39
CA PHE A 168 3.43 -12.14 -2.32
C PHE A 168 4.40 -13.15 -2.93
N ILE A 169 5.50 -12.64 -3.47
CA ILE A 169 6.66 -13.45 -3.81
C ILE A 169 7.69 -13.21 -2.71
N THR A 170 8.16 -14.28 -2.08
CA THR A 170 9.07 -14.26 -0.92
C THR A 170 10.38 -14.97 -1.26
N PRO A 171 11.31 -14.33 -1.99
CA PRO A 171 12.58 -14.95 -2.37
C PRO A 171 13.38 -15.46 -1.16
N LYS A 172 14.09 -16.57 -1.35
CA LYS A 172 14.91 -17.20 -0.31
C LYS A 172 16.28 -16.51 -0.23
N TYR A 173 16.32 -15.32 0.37
CA TYR A 173 17.55 -14.53 0.56
C TYR A 173 18.52 -15.19 1.56
N ASP A 174 19.82 -15.02 1.32
CA ASP A 174 20.88 -15.43 2.24
C ASP A 174 20.97 -14.45 3.44
N ASP A 175 20.75 -13.15 3.20
CA ASP A 175 20.70 -12.10 4.21
C ASP A 175 19.35 -11.38 4.19
N ASN A 176 18.64 -11.47 5.32
CA ASN A 176 17.30 -10.91 5.48
C ASN A 176 17.30 -9.53 6.17
N THR A 177 18.46 -8.96 6.45
CA THR A 177 18.59 -7.67 7.12
C THR A 177 18.28 -6.54 6.15
N VAL A 178 17.41 -5.62 6.56
CA VAL A 178 17.15 -4.36 5.86
C VAL A 178 17.21 -3.22 6.87
N ALA A 179 18.04 -2.23 6.59
CA ALA A 179 18.14 -1.03 7.38
C ALA A 179 16.81 -0.27 7.34
N ALA A 180 16.28 0.04 8.52
CA ALA A 180 15.11 0.89 8.64
C ALA A 180 15.41 2.28 8.04
N PRO A 181 14.46 2.92 7.38
CA PRO A 181 14.64 4.27 6.87
C PRO A 181 14.90 5.24 8.04
N GLY A 182 16.05 5.90 8.01
CA GLY A 182 16.40 6.95 8.98
C GLY A 182 15.81 8.31 8.61
N LEU A 183 15.67 9.17 9.62
CA LEU A 183 15.35 10.58 9.41
C LEU A 183 16.50 11.29 8.69
N SER A 184 16.17 12.16 7.74
CA SER A 184 17.17 12.90 6.96
C SER A 184 16.64 14.23 6.47
N LYS A 185 17.56 15.18 6.25
CA LYS A 185 17.28 16.54 5.76
C LYS A 185 17.20 16.54 4.23
N GLY A 186 16.62 17.61 3.66
CA GLY A 186 16.64 17.89 2.22
C GLY A 186 15.64 17.10 1.37
N LYS A 187 14.70 16.36 1.99
CA LYS A 187 13.60 15.71 1.28
C LYS A 187 12.47 16.72 1.06
N ASP A 188 11.66 16.51 0.02
CA ASP A 188 10.50 17.35 -0.22
C ASP A 188 9.38 17.12 0.83
N ILE A 189 8.53 18.13 1.01
CA ILE A 189 7.45 18.11 2.02
C ILE A 189 6.48 16.93 1.82
N LYS A 190 6.24 16.49 0.58
CA LYS A 190 5.34 15.37 0.32
C LYS A 190 5.96 14.05 0.80
N THR A 191 7.26 13.84 0.54
CA THR A 191 8.00 12.70 1.09
C THR A 191 7.95 12.69 2.61
N ILE A 192 8.26 13.82 3.26
CA ILE A 192 8.20 13.93 4.73
C ILE A 192 6.79 13.66 5.26
N ALA A 193 5.75 14.13 4.60
CA ALA A 193 4.37 13.85 4.99
C ALA A 193 4.02 12.35 4.91
N HIS A 194 4.51 11.63 3.90
CA HIS A 194 4.35 10.17 3.85
C HIS A 194 5.10 9.47 5.00
N GLU A 195 6.31 9.90 5.33
CA GLU A 195 7.07 9.39 6.47
C GLU A 195 6.35 9.64 7.81
N VAL A 196 5.70 10.80 7.95
CA VAL A 196 4.86 11.12 9.12
C VAL A 196 3.66 10.17 9.21
N ILE A 197 3.00 9.87 8.09
CA ILE A 197 1.82 8.99 8.04
C ILE A 197 2.16 7.56 8.49
N VAL A 198 3.33 7.06 8.08
CA VAL A 198 3.81 5.73 8.47
C VAL A 198 4.47 5.72 9.86
N GLY A 199 4.63 6.87 10.51
CA GLY A 199 5.00 7.00 11.92
C GLY A 199 6.48 7.29 12.20
N LEU A 200 7.33 7.49 11.18
CA LEU A 200 8.77 7.70 11.36
C LEU A 200 9.11 8.94 12.19
N TRP A 201 8.28 9.98 12.07
CA TRP A 201 8.47 11.25 12.77
C TRP A 201 7.78 11.30 14.14
N GLY A 202 7.36 10.16 14.69
CA GLY A 202 6.63 10.12 15.96
C GLY A 202 5.28 10.85 15.93
N SER A 203 4.81 11.29 17.10
CA SER A 203 3.49 11.90 17.29
C SER A 203 3.55 13.13 18.24
N GLY A 204 2.52 13.96 18.19
CA GLY A 204 2.35 15.12 19.08
C GLY A 204 3.56 16.07 19.10
N GLU A 205 3.95 16.50 20.29
CA GLU A 205 5.09 17.40 20.50
C GLU A 205 6.43 16.80 20.03
N ASN A 206 6.60 15.48 20.15
CA ASN A 206 7.82 14.83 19.67
C ASN A 206 7.97 15.00 18.14
N ARG A 207 6.88 14.86 17.38
CA ARG A 207 6.88 15.12 15.94
C ARG A 207 7.25 16.55 15.61
N LYS A 208 6.65 17.50 16.33
CA LYS A 208 6.91 18.93 16.12
C LYS A 208 8.37 19.27 16.39
N LYS A 209 8.94 18.73 17.47
CA LYS A 209 10.36 18.86 17.80
C LYS A 209 11.26 18.29 16.69
N LEU A 210 11.04 17.02 16.31
CA LEU A 210 11.87 16.34 15.30
C LEU A 210 11.83 17.06 13.95
N LEU A 211 10.64 17.44 13.46
CA LEU A 211 10.52 18.17 12.19
C LEU A 211 11.29 19.49 12.22
N THR A 212 11.17 20.24 13.33
CA THR A 212 11.86 21.53 13.50
C THR A 212 13.39 21.36 13.51
N GLU A 213 13.90 20.36 14.23
CA GLU A 213 15.34 20.02 14.30
C GLU A 213 15.92 19.65 12.92
N TYR A 214 15.09 19.02 12.08
CA TYR A 214 15.45 18.65 10.72
C TYR A 214 15.21 19.76 9.68
N GLY A 215 14.73 20.93 10.11
CA GLY A 215 14.55 22.10 9.27
C GLY A 215 13.23 22.14 8.50
N TYR A 216 12.23 21.34 8.90
CA TYR A 216 10.91 21.32 8.28
C TYR A 216 9.89 22.12 9.10
N SER A 217 9.01 22.85 8.42
CA SER A 217 7.86 23.48 9.06
C SER A 217 6.81 22.43 9.45
N TYR A 218 6.52 22.33 10.75
CA TYR A 218 5.47 21.44 11.24
C TYR A 218 4.12 21.72 10.58
N SER A 219 3.74 22.99 10.39
CA SER A 219 2.44 23.36 9.81
C SER A 219 2.34 22.94 8.34
N GLU A 220 3.38 23.16 7.54
CA GLU A 220 3.41 22.77 6.13
C GLU A 220 3.34 21.25 5.97
N VAL A 221 4.14 20.52 6.75
CA VAL A 221 4.14 19.06 6.75
C VAL A 221 2.78 18.52 7.20
N GLN A 222 2.20 19.06 8.28
CA GLN A 222 0.91 18.62 8.78
C GLN A 222 -0.24 18.95 7.81
N ASN A 223 -0.16 20.07 7.10
CA ASN A 223 -1.09 20.40 6.02
C ASN A 223 -1.01 19.39 4.88
N MET A 224 0.20 19.02 4.45
CA MET A 224 0.41 17.99 3.44
C MET A 224 -0.08 16.61 3.90
N VAL A 225 0.15 16.23 5.17
CA VAL A 225 -0.42 15.01 5.77
C VAL A 225 -1.95 15.04 5.69
N ASN A 226 -2.57 16.16 6.08
CA ASN A 226 -4.02 16.33 6.03
C ASN A 226 -4.55 16.25 4.59
N GLN A 227 -3.82 16.79 3.62
CA GLN A 227 -4.16 16.70 2.19
C GLN A 227 -4.06 15.26 1.68
N ILE A 228 -3.00 14.54 1.99
CA ILE A 228 -2.81 13.12 1.57
C ILE A 228 -3.90 12.22 2.16
N LEU A 229 -4.25 12.44 3.44
CA LEU A 229 -5.20 11.58 4.14
C LEU A 229 -6.66 11.94 3.88
N ASN A 230 -6.98 13.23 3.74
CA ASN A 230 -8.36 13.70 3.76
C ASN A 230 -8.76 14.52 2.52
N GLY A 231 -7.81 14.90 1.65
CA GLY A 231 -8.07 15.78 0.51
C GLY A 231 -9.03 15.18 -0.54
N SER A 232 -9.09 13.86 -0.64
CA SER A 232 -10.03 13.15 -1.53
C SER A 232 -11.33 12.70 -0.83
N ALA A 233 -11.51 13.03 0.45
CA ALA A 233 -12.69 12.60 1.19
C ALA A 233 -13.93 13.34 0.67
N VAL A 234 -14.99 12.57 0.34
CA VAL A 234 -16.27 13.15 -0.06
C VAL A 234 -16.82 14.03 1.06
N THR A 235 -17.17 15.26 0.73
CA THR A 235 -17.83 16.19 1.66
C THR A 235 -19.33 16.18 1.37
N PRO A 236 -20.19 16.01 2.39
CA PRO A 236 -21.62 15.99 2.19
C PRO A 236 -22.16 17.35 1.77
N SER A 237 -23.16 17.33 0.90
CA SER A 237 -23.94 18.49 0.47
C SER A 237 -24.83 19.03 1.60
N ASN A 238 -25.28 18.16 2.51
CA ASN A 238 -26.19 18.50 3.60
C ASN A 238 -25.65 18.08 4.97
N THR A 239 -25.93 18.89 5.99
CA THR A 239 -25.52 18.63 7.39
C THR A 239 -26.45 17.66 8.12
N LYS A 240 -27.66 17.41 7.60
CA LYS A 240 -28.61 16.41 8.11
C LYS A 240 -28.75 15.29 7.10
N GLN A 241 -28.63 14.05 7.55
CA GLN A 241 -28.60 12.87 6.70
C GLN A 241 -29.69 11.88 7.13
N ASP A 242 -30.75 11.78 6.33
CA ASP A 242 -31.78 10.75 6.50
C ASP A 242 -31.18 9.39 6.12
N GLN A 243 -31.28 8.41 7.02
CA GLN A 243 -30.74 7.07 6.79
C GLN A 243 -31.69 6.19 5.96
N ASN A 244 -32.92 6.66 5.68
CA ASN A 244 -33.90 5.96 4.82
C ASN A 244 -33.87 6.43 3.36
N GLN A 245 -32.89 7.25 2.97
CA GLN A 245 -32.73 7.71 1.59
C GLN A 245 -32.38 6.57 0.62
N SER A 246 -32.77 6.72 -0.65
CA SER A 246 -32.46 5.73 -1.70
C SER A 246 -30.95 5.61 -1.92
N VAL A 247 -30.45 4.38 -2.02
CA VAL A 247 -29.02 4.08 -2.20
C VAL A 247 -28.71 3.81 -3.66
N SER A 248 -27.86 4.65 -4.26
CA SER A 248 -27.40 4.53 -5.65
C SER A 248 -26.07 3.78 -5.80
N LYS A 249 -25.22 3.82 -4.76
CA LYS A 249 -23.87 3.26 -4.78
C LYS A 249 -23.42 2.82 -3.38
N LYS A 250 -22.50 1.87 -3.32
CA LYS A 250 -21.80 1.44 -2.10
C LYS A 250 -20.31 1.80 -2.18
N VAL A 251 -19.76 2.32 -1.10
CA VAL A 251 -18.33 2.56 -0.92
C VAL A 251 -17.90 1.85 0.36
N VAL A 252 -17.01 0.87 0.23
CA VAL A 252 -16.54 0.04 1.34
C VAL A 252 -15.05 0.27 1.53
N ALA A 253 -14.63 0.45 2.77
CA ALA A 253 -13.23 0.49 3.15
C ALA A 253 -12.50 -0.76 2.64
N THR A 254 -11.26 -0.60 2.18
CA THR A 254 -10.48 -1.74 1.71
C THR A 254 -9.95 -2.59 2.85
N CYS A 255 -9.87 -2.07 4.09
CA CYS A 255 -9.45 -2.88 5.22
C CYS A 255 -10.66 -3.47 5.94
N SER A 256 -10.53 -4.73 6.34
CA SER A 256 -11.54 -5.41 7.15
C SER A 256 -11.33 -5.15 8.65
N ALA A 257 -12.42 -5.19 9.41
CA ALA A 257 -12.35 -5.12 10.86
C ALA A 257 -11.68 -6.38 11.42
N LYS A 258 -10.79 -6.21 12.40
CA LYS A 258 -9.97 -7.31 12.94
C LYS A 258 -10.62 -8.02 14.11
N GLN A 259 -11.65 -7.42 14.72
CA GLN A 259 -12.25 -7.90 15.96
C GLN A 259 -13.78 -7.79 15.89
N PHE A 260 -14.44 -8.65 16.68
CA PHE A 260 -15.89 -8.66 16.83
C PHE A 260 -16.26 -8.67 18.31
N ASN A 261 -17.24 -7.85 18.69
CA ASN A 261 -17.89 -7.89 19.99
C ASN A 261 -19.36 -7.45 19.85
N LYS A 262 -20.28 -8.36 20.16
CA LYS A 262 -21.73 -8.12 20.08
C LYS A 262 -22.19 -6.91 20.90
N THR A 263 -21.51 -6.55 21.99
CA THR A 263 -21.87 -5.36 22.79
C THR A 263 -21.60 -4.05 22.05
N CYS A 264 -20.70 -4.06 21.07
CA CYS A 264 -20.42 -2.93 20.19
C CYS A 264 -21.43 -2.81 19.03
N ALA A 265 -22.36 -3.77 18.87
CA ALA A 265 -23.41 -3.69 17.86
C ALA A 265 -24.51 -2.72 18.31
N GLY A 266 -24.97 -1.88 17.39
CA GLY A 266 -26.04 -0.91 17.65
C GLY A 266 -26.07 0.23 16.64
N GLU A 267 -27.10 1.05 16.77
CA GLU A 267 -27.12 2.39 16.19
C GLU A 267 -26.32 3.33 17.09
N TYR A 268 -25.62 4.27 16.48
CA TYR A 268 -24.83 5.31 17.13
C TYR A 268 -25.15 6.63 16.47
N LYS A 269 -24.98 7.72 17.22
CA LYS A 269 -25.02 9.10 16.71
C LYS A 269 -23.64 9.72 16.81
N THR A 270 -23.19 10.32 15.72
CA THR A 270 -21.93 11.08 15.70
C THR A 270 -22.05 12.32 16.60
N THR A 271 -21.04 12.58 17.43
CA THR A 271 -21.04 13.73 18.37
C THR A 271 -20.28 14.95 17.84
N ALA A 272 -19.57 14.79 16.73
CA ALA A 272 -18.83 15.84 16.04
C ALA A 272 -18.83 15.57 14.53
N VAL A 273 -18.24 16.48 13.74
CA VAL A 273 -17.91 16.17 12.34
C VAL A 273 -16.76 15.17 12.33
N LEU A 274 -16.97 14.01 11.72
CA LEU A 274 -16.01 12.89 11.73
C LEU A 274 -15.52 12.59 10.31
N TYR A 275 -14.42 11.86 10.21
CA TYR A 275 -14.08 11.15 8.98
C TYR A 275 -14.46 9.68 9.10
N CYS A 276 -15.15 9.15 8.08
CA CYS A 276 -15.14 7.73 7.82
C CYS A 276 -13.82 7.38 7.13
N ARG A 277 -13.10 6.38 7.63
CA ARG A 277 -11.75 6.02 7.15
C ARG A 277 -11.70 4.64 6.54
N ASN A 278 -10.72 4.45 5.66
CA ASN A 278 -10.46 3.23 4.92
C ASN A 278 -9.85 2.10 5.78
N ASP A 279 -9.39 2.45 6.99
CA ASP A 279 -8.78 1.57 7.98
C ASP A 279 -8.88 2.25 9.36
N ALA A 280 -8.60 1.54 10.43
CA ALA A 280 -8.63 2.06 11.80
C ALA A 280 -7.40 2.91 12.11
N GLY A 281 -7.63 4.16 12.53
CA GLY A 281 -6.58 5.09 12.96
C GLY A 281 -6.71 6.47 12.32
N THR A 282 -6.23 7.51 13.01
CA THR A 282 -6.24 8.89 12.50
C THR A 282 -5.29 9.09 11.33
N ASN A 283 -4.27 8.24 11.20
CA ASN A 283 -3.31 8.23 10.10
C ASN A 283 -3.83 7.50 8.86
N LYS A 284 -5.11 7.07 8.82
CA LYS A 284 -5.71 6.34 7.70
C LYS A 284 -6.48 7.25 6.77
N LYS A 285 -6.43 6.97 5.45
CA LYS A 285 -7.14 7.78 4.45
C LYS A 285 -8.64 7.83 4.75
N ALA A 286 -9.22 9.02 4.67
CA ALA A 286 -10.64 9.23 4.79
C ALA A 286 -11.35 8.97 3.46
N ILE A 287 -12.51 8.32 3.52
CA ILE A 287 -13.38 8.07 2.36
C ILE A 287 -14.49 9.12 2.25
N CYS A 288 -14.98 9.62 3.39
CA CYS A 288 -15.93 10.74 3.43
C CYS A 288 -15.91 11.45 4.81
N LYS A 289 -16.50 12.64 4.84
CA LYS A 289 -16.84 13.37 6.07
C LYS A 289 -18.27 13.04 6.50
N ILE A 290 -18.47 12.82 7.79
CA ILE A 290 -19.77 12.54 8.40
C ILE A 290 -20.20 13.77 9.20
N PRO A 291 -21.36 14.40 8.91
CA PRO A 291 -21.88 15.49 9.72
C PRO A 291 -22.16 15.07 11.16
N ALA A 292 -21.99 15.98 12.10
CA ALA A 292 -22.39 15.77 13.49
C ALA A 292 -23.90 15.46 13.57
N GLY A 293 -24.28 14.54 14.45
CA GLY A 293 -25.66 14.11 14.63
C GLY A 293 -26.14 13.07 13.63
N THR A 294 -25.31 12.67 12.65
CA THR A 294 -25.64 11.57 11.72
C THR A 294 -25.73 10.25 12.49
N LYS A 295 -26.80 9.49 12.22
CA LYS A 295 -26.95 8.12 12.71
C LYS A 295 -26.11 7.17 11.87
N VAL A 296 -25.39 6.27 12.52
CA VAL A 296 -24.55 5.25 11.90
C VAL A 296 -24.78 3.92 12.59
N LYS A 297 -24.61 2.81 11.89
CA LYS A 297 -24.82 1.47 12.43
C LYS A 297 -23.51 0.71 12.53
N CYS A 298 -23.22 0.14 13.69
CA CYS A 298 -22.13 -0.82 13.87
C CYS A 298 -22.74 -2.20 14.09
N TYR A 299 -22.19 -3.22 13.43
CA TYR A 299 -22.65 -4.60 13.57
C TYR A 299 -21.83 -5.41 14.59
N GLY A 300 -21.06 -4.73 15.44
CA GLY A 300 -20.18 -5.34 16.46
C GLY A 300 -18.73 -5.49 16.01
N TYR A 301 -18.41 -5.18 14.75
CA TYR A 301 -17.07 -5.23 14.20
C TYR A 301 -16.28 -3.97 14.51
N TYR A 302 -15.01 -4.12 14.90
CA TYR A 302 -14.12 -3.02 15.20
C TYR A 302 -12.65 -3.43 15.03
N THR A 303 -11.76 -2.45 15.08
CA THR A 303 -10.31 -2.65 15.20
C THR A 303 -9.77 -1.69 16.26
N MET A 304 -8.90 -2.17 17.16
CA MET A 304 -8.18 -1.29 18.07
C MET A 304 -7.08 -0.53 17.32
N ALA A 305 -7.01 0.79 17.51
CA ALA A 305 -5.87 1.59 17.08
C ALA A 305 -5.62 2.73 18.08
N ASN A 306 -4.36 2.85 18.56
CA ASN A 306 -3.95 3.82 19.56
C ASN A 306 -4.83 3.83 20.82
N GLY A 307 -5.18 2.63 21.33
CA GLY A 307 -5.99 2.47 22.54
C GLY A 307 -7.49 2.76 22.37
N VAL A 308 -7.95 3.11 21.17
CA VAL A 308 -9.36 3.42 20.89
C VAL A 308 -9.97 2.36 19.98
N LYS A 309 -11.24 2.01 20.23
CA LYS A 309 -12.02 1.18 19.31
C LYS A 309 -12.41 2.01 18.10
N TRP A 310 -11.99 1.59 16.92
CA TRP A 310 -12.50 2.11 15.66
C TRP A 310 -13.61 1.20 15.19
N LEU A 311 -14.86 1.66 15.32
CA LEU A 311 -16.03 0.88 14.95
C LEU A 311 -16.13 0.81 13.43
N TYR A 312 -16.46 -0.37 12.91
CA TYR A 312 -16.76 -0.57 11.50
C TYR A 312 -18.23 -0.25 11.27
N ILE A 313 -18.46 0.98 10.82
CA ILE A 313 -19.78 1.61 10.74
C ILE A 313 -20.30 1.59 9.31
N GLN A 314 -21.62 1.56 9.18
CA GLN A 314 -22.36 1.70 7.93
C GLN A 314 -23.42 2.79 8.07
N PHE A 315 -23.56 3.61 7.04
CA PHE A 315 -24.51 4.73 6.99
C PHE A 315 -24.70 5.18 5.54
N VAL A 316 -25.73 5.99 5.30
CA VAL A 316 -25.99 6.61 4.00
C VAL A 316 -25.70 8.11 4.08
N LEU A 317 -24.97 8.61 3.09
CA LEU A 317 -24.56 9.99 2.93
C LEU A 317 -24.87 10.39 1.48
N ASP A 318 -25.79 11.33 1.28
CA ASP A 318 -26.20 11.83 -0.05
C ASP A 318 -26.45 10.71 -1.09
N GLY A 319 -27.24 9.70 -0.69
CA GLY A 319 -27.64 8.57 -1.52
C GLY A 319 -26.54 7.52 -1.75
N VAL A 320 -25.40 7.62 -1.07
CA VAL A 320 -24.30 6.64 -1.12
C VAL A 320 -24.16 5.95 0.23
N GLN A 321 -24.20 4.62 0.22
CA GLN A 321 -23.95 3.83 1.43
C GLN A 321 -22.44 3.68 1.63
N TYR A 322 -21.94 4.19 2.74
CA TYR A 322 -20.55 4.02 3.14
C TYR A 322 -20.43 2.89 4.16
N THR A 323 -19.33 2.16 4.11
CA THR A 323 -18.91 1.24 5.17
C THR A 323 -17.42 1.43 5.42
N GLY A 324 -17.04 1.73 6.65
CA GLY A 324 -15.65 2.05 7.00
C GLY A 324 -15.49 2.33 8.48
N PHE A 325 -14.38 2.94 8.87
CA PHE A 325 -14.00 3.08 10.28
C PHE A 325 -14.23 4.49 10.82
N SER A 326 -14.72 4.57 12.06
CA SER A 326 -14.72 5.81 12.83
C SER A 326 -14.42 5.54 14.31
N SER A 327 -13.75 6.48 14.94
CA SER A 327 -13.37 6.37 16.36
C SER A 327 -14.62 6.34 17.25
N SER A 328 -14.69 5.36 18.15
CA SER A 328 -15.77 5.25 19.15
C SER A 328 -15.80 6.45 20.11
N ALA A 329 -14.71 7.21 20.22
CA ALA A 329 -14.66 8.40 21.07
C ALA A 329 -15.67 9.49 20.66
N TYR A 330 -16.16 9.43 19.41
CA TYR A 330 -17.11 10.40 18.86
C TYR A 330 -18.43 9.75 18.41
N LEU A 331 -18.73 8.56 18.92
CA LEU A 331 -19.94 7.80 18.62
C LEU A 331 -20.70 7.51 19.93
N ALA A 332 -21.82 8.21 20.12
CA ALA A 332 -22.72 7.97 21.24
C ALA A 332 -23.73 6.89 20.84
N LYS A 333 -23.79 5.81 21.61
CA LYS A 333 -24.76 4.72 21.40
C LYS A 333 -26.14 5.12 21.89
#